data_AF-A0A3M1IMC7-F1
#
_entry.id   AF-A0A3M1IMC7-F1
#
_cell.length_a   1.000
_cell.length_b   1.000
_cell.length_c   1.000
_cell.angle_alpha   90.00
_cell.angle_beta   90.00
_cell.angle_gamma   90.00
#
_symmetry.space_group_name_H-M   'P 1'
#
loop_
_entity.id
_entity.type
_entity.pdbx_description
1 polymer ?
#
loop_
_entity_poly.entity_id
_entity_poly.type
_entity_poly.pdbx_seq_one_letter_code
_entity_poly.pdbx_strand_id
1 'polypeptide(L)'
;RNLDRVDVIKMDIEGAELPALRGSLELIRRFRPELIIELNNATYAAAGYSMQDLVTWLEDQGYDIYQIEGTGLRPLNRKQLADFQNILATPHS
;
A
#
# COMPACT_ATOMS: atom_id res chain seq x y z
N ARG A 1 -26.09 6.60 2.02
CA ARG A 1 -25.52 6.50 3.37
C ARG A 1 -24.19 7.25 3.35
N ASN A 2 -23.92 8.16 4.29
CA ASN A 2 -22.62 8.83 4.40
C ASN A 2 -21.68 7.96 5.25
N LEU A 3 -20.41 7.92 4.85
CA LEU A 3 -19.33 7.30 5.60
C LEU A 3 -18.53 8.42 6.25
N ASP A 4 -18.44 8.39 7.58
CA ASP A 4 -17.86 9.50 8.34
C ASP A 4 -16.38 9.30 8.66
N ARG A 5 -15.87 8.06 8.64
CA ARG A 5 -14.46 7.74 8.82
C ARG A 5 -14.06 6.42 8.16
N VAL A 6 -12.78 6.30 7.82
CA VAL A 6 -12.11 5.05 7.47
C VAL A 6 -10.74 5.09 8.15
N ASP A 7 -10.54 4.21 9.12
CA ASP A 7 -9.32 4.21 9.94
C ASP A 7 -8.21 3.35 9.30
N VAL A 8 -8.60 2.23 8.67
CA VAL A 8 -7.67 1.24 8.09
C VAL A 8 -8.27 0.64 6.82
N ILE A 9 -7.43 0.34 5.83
CA ILE A 9 -7.79 -0.49 4.67
C ILE A 9 -6.76 -1.62 4.52
N LYS A 10 -7.23 -2.86 4.39
CA LYS A 10 -6.40 -3.99 3.93
C LYS A 10 -6.65 -4.21 2.43
N MET A 11 -5.59 -4.33 1.65
CA MET A 11 -5.64 -4.69 0.24
C MET A 11 -4.81 -5.95 -0.01
N ASP A 12 -5.45 -6.89 -0.67
CA ASP A 12 -4.94 -8.19 -1.10
C ASP A 12 -5.91 -8.64 -2.21
N ILE A 13 -5.62 -8.18 -3.43
CA ILE A 13 -6.51 -8.25 -4.59
C ILE A 13 -5.77 -8.68 -5.85
N GLU A 14 -4.68 -9.43 -5.67
CA GLU A 14 -3.97 -10.18 -6.71
C GLU A 14 -3.52 -9.31 -7.91
N GLY A 15 -2.87 -8.18 -7.63
CA GLY A 15 -2.30 -7.30 -8.66
C GLY A 15 -3.20 -6.15 -9.09
N ALA A 16 -4.31 -5.91 -8.39
CA ALA A 16 -5.18 -4.75 -8.62
C ALA A 16 -4.96 -3.61 -7.59
N GLU A 17 -3.96 -3.71 -6.71
CA GLU A 17 -3.71 -2.79 -5.60
C GLU A 17 -3.47 -1.36 -6.09
N LEU A 18 -2.53 -1.15 -7.02
CA LEU A 18 -2.22 0.19 -7.52
C LEU A 18 -3.40 0.82 -8.29
N PRO A 19 -4.10 0.10 -9.20
CA PRO A 19 -5.34 0.60 -9.79
C PRO A 19 -6.42 0.96 -8.75
N ALA A 20 -6.63 0.12 -7.73
CA ALA A 20 -7.62 0.37 -6.69
C ALA A 20 -7.27 1.59 -5.82
N LEU A 21 -5.99 1.75 -5.46
CA LEU A 21 -5.48 2.93 -4.77
C LEU A 21 -5.71 4.21 -5.59
N ARG A 22 -5.39 4.19 -6.89
CA ARG A 22 -5.63 5.32 -7.79
C ARG A 22 -7.12 5.65 -7.93
N GLY A 23 -7.97 4.63 -8.05
CA GLY A 23 -9.43 4.80 -8.11
C GLY A 23 -10.04 5.30 -6.80
N SER A 24 -9.38 5.08 -5.67
CA SER A 24 -9.81 5.50 -4.32
C SER A 24 -9.05 6.74 -3.80
N LEU A 25 -8.36 7.48 -4.67
CA LEU A 25 -7.53 8.63 -4.28
C LEU A 25 -8.25 9.66 -3.41
N GLU A 26 -9.50 10.01 -3.75
CA GLU A 26 -10.31 10.95 -2.95
C GLU A 26 -10.57 10.44 -1.53
N LEU A 27 -10.81 9.13 -1.38
CA LEU A 27 -10.98 8.49 -0.07
C LEU A 27 -9.67 8.54 0.71
N ILE A 28 -8.55 8.18 0.09
CA ILE A 28 -7.22 8.16 0.71
C ILE A 28 -6.81 9.56 1.17
N ARG A 29 -7.06 10.58 0.35
CA ARG A 29 -6.78 11.98 0.70
C ARG A 29 -7.70 12.50 1.81
N ARG A 30 -8.97 12.12 1.78
CA ARG A 30 -9.97 12.58 2.76
C ARG A 30 -9.76 11.96 4.13
N PHE A 31 -9.60 10.64 4.20
CA PHE A 31 -9.61 9.91 5.46
C PHE A 31 -8.21 9.56 5.97
N ARG A 32 -7.19 9.58 5.10
CA ARG A 32 -5.81 9.24 5.47
C ARG A 32 -5.74 7.94 6.28
N PRO A 33 -6.33 6.82 5.81
CA PRO A 33 -6.33 5.58 6.58
C PRO A 33 -4.92 4.97 6.61
N GLU A 34 -4.65 4.17 7.64
CA GLU A 34 -3.59 3.18 7.61
C GLU A 34 -3.83 2.16 6.49
N LEU A 35 -2.81 1.80 5.72
CA LEU A 35 -2.95 0.87 4.60
C LEU A 35 -2.11 -0.37 4.85
N ILE A 36 -2.76 -1.54 4.91
CA ILE A 36 -2.05 -2.82 4.89
C ILE A 36 -2.15 -3.37 3.47
N ILE A 37 -1.03 -3.58 2.79
CA ILE A 37 -1.00 -3.94 1.37
C ILE A 37 -0.11 -5.15 1.19
N GLU A 38 -0.57 -6.13 0.43
CA GLU A 38 0.28 -7.21 -0.06
C GLU A 38 1.03 -6.75 -1.31
N LEU A 39 2.36 -6.83 -1.27
CA LEU A 39 3.21 -6.68 -2.44
C LEU A 39 3.51 -8.06 -3.02
N ASN A 40 3.23 -8.24 -4.31
CA ASN A 40 3.44 -9.51 -5.00
C ASN A 40 4.00 -9.24 -6.41
N ASN A 41 5.26 -9.62 -6.62
CA ASN A 41 5.99 -9.33 -7.85
C ASN A 41 5.34 -9.97 -9.08
N ALA A 42 4.85 -11.21 -8.95
CA ALA A 42 4.30 -11.97 -10.06
C ALA A 42 2.96 -11.39 -10.55
N THR A 43 2.06 -11.05 -9.62
CA THR A 43 0.75 -10.50 -9.97
C THR A 43 0.86 -9.07 -10.48
N TYR A 44 1.80 -8.28 -9.95
CA TYR A 44 2.00 -6.90 -10.39
C TYR A 44 2.59 -6.88 -11.80
N ALA A 45 3.56 -7.74 -12.09
CA ALA A 45 4.11 -7.90 -13.43
C ALA A 45 3.03 -8.32 -14.44
N ALA A 46 2.13 -9.25 -14.06
CA ALA A 46 0.99 -9.64 -14.89
C ALA A 46 -0.01 -8.49 -15.12
N ALA A 47 -0.17 -7.60 -14.12
CA ALA A 47 -0.98 -6.39 -14.21
C ALA A 47 -0.29 -5.20 -14.90
N GLY A 48 0.98 -5.34 -15.29
CA GLY A 48 1.73 -4.33 -16.04
C GLY A 48 2.36 -3.22 -15.20
N TYR A 49 2.59 -3.44 -13.91
CA TYR A 49 3.34 -2.51 -13.05
C TYR A 49 4.28 -3.26 -12.09
N SER A 50 5.10 -2.52 -11.36
CA SER A 50 6.08 -3.06 -10.41
C SER A 50 5.73 -2.73 -8.96
N MET A 51 6.31 -3.45 -8.01
CA MET A 51 6.21 -3.09 -6.60
C MET A 51 6.77 -1.69 -6.33
N GLN A 52 7.79 -1.26 -7.08
CA GLN A 52 8.36 0.08 -7.00
C GLN A 52 7.35 1.17 -7.39
N ASP A 53 6.49 0.91 -8.36
CA ASP A 53 5.45 1.87 -8.77
C ASP A 53 4.44 2.10 -7.65
N LEU A 54 4.00 1.03 -6.98
CA LEU A 54 3.10 1.13 -5.85
C LEU A 54 3.76 1.85 -4.67
N VAL A 55 4.99 1.47 -4.32
CA VAL A 55 5.74 2.11 -3.22
C VAL A 55 5.96 3.59 -3.49
N THR A 56 6.34 3.97 -4.72
CA THR A 56 6.50 5.38 -5.11
C THR A 56 5.18 6.14 -4.97
N TRP A 57 4.08 5.53 -5.42
CA TRP A 57 2.77 6.16 -5.35
C TRP A 57 2.34 6.43 -3.90
N LEU A 58 2.59 5.50 -2.98
CA LEU A 58 2.30 5.66 -1.55
C LEU A 58 3.13 6.81 -0.96
N GLU A 59 4.44 6.85 -1.22
CA GLU A 59 5.33 7.93 -0.79
C GLU A 59 4.86 9.29 -1.33
N ASP A 60 4.46 9.37 -2.60
CA ASP A 60 3.91 10.58 -3.22
C ASP A 60 2.58 11.03 -2.57
N GLN A 61 1.83 10.09 -1.98
CA GLN A 61 0.65 10.42 -1.19
C GLN A 61 0.99 10.74 0.29
N GLY A 62 2.27 10.87 0.65
CA GLY A 62 2.70 11.22 2.00
C GLY A 62 2.49 10.09 3.00
N TYR A 63 2.90 8.88 2.63
CA TYR A 63 2.91 7.72 3.51
C TYR A 63 4.33 7.26 3.81
N ASP A 64 4.60 6.94 5.07
CA ASP A 64 5.76 6.15 5.47
C ASP A 64 5.42 4.66 5.37
N ILE A 65 6.38 3.84 4.94
CA ILE A 65 6.12 2.44 4.60
C ILE A 65 7.01 1.52 5.43
N TYR A 66 6.37 0.53 6.04
CA TYR A 66 6.99 -0.47 6.87
C TYR A 66 6.70 -1.86 6.30
N GLN A 67 7.69 -2.73 6.30
CA GLN A 67 7.46 -4.16 6.12
C GLN A 67 6.97 -4.78 7.43
N ILE A 68 5.96 -5.63 7.31
CA ILE A 68 5.45 -6.44 8.41
C ILE A 68 6.28 -7.72 8.49
N GLU A 69 6.92 -7.97 9.63
CA GLU A 69 7.71 -9.19 9.88
C GLU A 69 7.36 -9.80 11.25
N GLY A 70 6.73 -10.98 11.24
CA GLY A 70 6.25 -11.62 12.45
C GLY A 70 5.26 -10.73 13.19
N THR A 71 5.64 -10.27 14.39
CA THR A 71 4.85 -9.34 15.21
C THR A 71 5.36 -7.89 15.16
N GLY A 72 6.36 -7.60 14.33
CA GLY A 72 7.05 -6.32 14.27
C GLY A 72 6.89 -5.58 12.93
N LEU A 73 7.30 -4.32 12.96
CA LEU A 73 7.41 -3.44 11.80
C LEU A 73 8.87 -3.03 11.62
N ARG A 74 9.35 -3.07 10.39
CA ARG A 74 10.64 -2.46 10.01
C ARG A 74 10.45 -1.49 8.85
N PRO A 75 11.18 -0.37 8.79
CA PRO A 75 11.14 0.50 7.62
C PRO A 75 11.38 -0.29 6.33
N LEU A 76 10.57 -0.06 5.30
CA LEU A 76 10.68 -0.78 4.04
C LEU A 76 12.00 -0.41 3.34
N ASN A 77 12.81 -1.42 2.98
CA ASN A 77 13.96 -1.21 2.12
C ASN A 77 13.58 -1.40 0.66
N ARG A 78 13.38 -0.30 -0.08
CA ARG A 78 13.00 -0.31 -1.50
C ARG A 78 13.96 -1.04 -2.43
N LYS A 79 15.22 -1.18 -2.02
CA LYS A 79 16.26 -1.88 -2.78
C LYS A 79 16.26 -3.39 -2.53
N GLN A 80 15.50 -3.85 -1.55
CA GLN A 80 15.45 -5.25 -1.09
C GLN A 80 13.98 -5.65 -0.85
N LEU A 81 13.17 -5.62 -1.91
CA LEU A 81 11.83 -6.17 -1.87
C LEU A 81 11.90 -7.68 -2.12
N ALA A 82 11.23 -8.47 -1.28
CA ALA A 82 10.99 -9.88 -1.57
C ALA A 82 9.95 -10.03 -2.69
N ASP A 83 9.88 -11.20 -3.33
CA ASP A 83 8.84 -11.50 -4.33
C ASP A 83 7.42 -11.40 -3.75
N PHE A 84 7.30 -11.59 -2.43
CA PHE A 84 6.06 -11.49 -1.68
C PHE A 84 6.32 -10.90 -0.29
N GLN A 85 5.56 -9.89 0.12
CA GLN A 85 5.60 -9.35 1.49
C GLN A 85 4.37 -8.49 1.80
N ASN A 86 3.98 -8.44 3.07
CA ASN A 86 2.98 -7.49 3.54
C ASN A 86 3.67 -6.21 4.04
N ILE A 87 3.09 -5.08 3.70
CA ILE A 87 3.51 -3.76 4.18
C ILE A 87 2.39 -3.08 4.97
N LEU A 88 2.77 -2.22 5.90
CA LEU A 88 1.93 -1.19 6.50
C LEU A 88 2.40 0.16 5.96
N ALA A 89 1.49 0.95 5.40
CA ALA A 89 1.74 2.34 5.05
C ALA A 89 0.96 3.26 6.01
N THR A 90 1.69 4.09 6.74
CA THR A 90 1.17 5.04 7.73
C THR A 90 1.18 6.45 7.14
N PRO A 91 0.08 7.21 7.17
CA PRO A 91 0.06 8.59 6.66
C PRO A 91 0.96 9.50 7.51
N HIS A 92 1.61 10.48 6.89
CA HIS A 92 2.21 11.59 7.63
C HIS A 92 1.15 12.33 8.44
N SER A 93 1.51 12.73 9.67
CA SER A 93 0.71 13.55 10.59
C SER A 93 0.38 14.94 10.03
#